data_AF-A0A1V4ZIS6-F1
#
_entry.id   AF-A0A1V4ZIS6-F1
#
_cell.length_a   1.000
_cell.length_b   1.000
_cell.length_c   1.000
_cell.angle_alpha   90.00
_cell.angle_beta   90.00
_cell.angle_gamma   90.00
#
_symmetry.space_group_name_H-M   'P 1'
#
loop_
_entity.id
_entity.type
_entity.pdbx_description
1 polymer ?
#
loop_
_entity_poly.entity_id
_entity_poly.type
_entity_poly.pdbx_seq_one_letter_code
_entity_poly.pdbx_strand_id
1 'polypeptide(L)'
;MTHLVLDGMWNIPNTLFWPALGGFLPHSYPDYFGNAFITEVTAPLEWLAGLSVVMIALEVFGDSTNGLSERFLSSATKLRRPLYVLLAFGGAATIVGALLATPMDLMDLESELLTGSSLLVGGILLIHRDVVSDPSIDRTKAGNQG
;
A
#
# COMPACT_ATOMS: atom_id res chain seq x y z
N MET A 1 7.16 -29.91 31.59
CA MET A 1 6.23 -30.60 30.68
C MET A 1 6.06 -29.84 29.35
N THR A 2 5.72 -28.55 29.38
CA THR A 2 5.64 -27.69 28.17
C THR A 2 6.95 -27.57 27.39
N HIS A 3 8.10 -27.48 28.07
CA HIS A 3 9.41 -27.44 27.41
C HIS A 3 9.75 -28.71 26.62
N LEU A 4 9.33 -29.89 27.09
CA LEU A 4 9.54 -31.17 26.39
C LEU A 4 8.64 -31.31 25.15
N VAL A 5 7.43 -30.73 25.21
CA VAL A 5 6.52 -30.66 24.05
C VAL A 5 7.08 -29.71 22.99
N LEU A 6 7.63 -28.56 23.39
CA LEU A 6 8.24 -27.60 22.46
C LEU A 6 9.53 -28.13 21.83
N ASP A 7 10.36 -28.87 22.57
CA ASP A 7 11.57 -29.54 22.02
C ASP A 7 11.19 -30.69 21.08
N GLY A 8 10.10 -31.41 21.37
CA GLY A 8 9.57 -32.46 20.49
C GLY A 8 9.04 -31.93 19.15
N MET A 9 8.54 -30.69 19.11
CA MET A 9 8.01 -30.04 17.90
C MET A 9 9.07 -29.85 16.81
N TRP A 10 10.30 -29.53 17.20
CA TRP A 10 11.40 -29.30 16.25
C TRP A 10 12.05 -30.60 15.77
N ASN A 11 11.91 -31.69 16.54
CA ASN A 11 12.52 -32.97 16.20
C ASN A 11 11.62 -33.85 15.31
N ILE A 12 10.30 -33.83 15.49
CA ILE A 12 9.37 -34.70 14.75
C ILE A 12 8.05 -33.96 14.45
N PRO A 13 8.05 -33.00 13.50
CA PRO A 13 6.90 -32.12 13.21
C PRO A 13 5.66 -32.87 12.69
N ASN A 14 5.84 -34.10 12.21
CA ASN A 14 4.79 -34.88 11.54
C ASN A 14 3.83 -35.59 12.51
N THR A 15 4.10 -35.62 13.82
CA THR A 15 3.40 -36.56 14.72
C THR A 15 2.31 -35.95 15.60
N LEU A 16 2.45 -34.71 16.07
CA LEU A 16 1.52 -34.16 17.07
C LEU A 16 0.34 -33.37 16.48
N PHE A 17 0.50 -32.93 15.23
CA PHE A 17 -0.07 -31.66 14.83
C PHE A 17 -0.56 -31.76 13.37
N TRP A 18 0.23 -32.36 12.45
CA TRP A 18 -0.15 -32.58 11.04
C TRP A 18 -0.02 -34.07 10.61
N PRO A 19 -0.56 -35.06 11.36
CA PRO A 19 -0.40 -36.49 11.05
C PRO A 19 -1.01 -36.91 9.70
N ALA A 20 -1.91 -36.10 9.14
CA ALA A 20 -2.60 -36.38 7.88
C ALA A 20 -1.93 -35.76 6.64
N LEU A 21 -0.95 -34.87 6.78
CA LEU A 21 -0.34 -34.15 5.64
C LEU A 21 0.87 -34.86 5.02
N GLY A 22 1.26 -36.04 5.52
CA GLY A 22 2.42 -36.78 5.04
C GLY A 22 3.75 -36.09 5.39
N GLY A 23 4.87 -36.63 4.92
CA GLY A 23 6.18 -36.04 5.18
C GLY A 23 6.29 -34.67 4.52
N PHE A 24 6.50 -33.61 5.31
CA PHE A 24 6.85 -32.30 4.77
C PHE A 24 8.09 -32.46 3.89
N LEU A 25 7.98 -32.20 2.57
CA LEU A 25 9.16 -32.03 1.74
C LEU A 25 9.78 -30.69 2.14
N PRO A 26 11.01 -30.66 2.68
CA PRO A 26 11.71 -29.41 2.91
C PRO A 26 11.99 -28.77 1.55
N HIS A 27 11.14 -27.84 1.12
CA HIS A 27 11.49 -26.91 0.06
C HIS A 27 12.50 -25.93 0.64
N SER A 28 13.77 -26.07 0.26
CA SER A 28 14.71 -24.98 0.47
C SER A 28 14.32 -23.87 -0.49
N TYR A 29 13.95 -22.72 0.06
CA TYR A 29 13.88 -21.47 -0.67
C TYR A 29 15.20 -20.74 -0.44
N PRO A 30 16.26 -21.05 -1.22
CA PRO A 30 17.46 -20.24 -1.16
C PRO A 30 17.08 -18.80 -1.49
N ASP A 31 17.46 -17.89 -0.60
CA ASP A 31 17.27 -16.45 -0.78
C ASP A 31 15.82 -15.92 -0.67
N TYR A 32 14.95 -16.59 0.09
CA TYR A 32 13.57 -16.10 0.37
C TYR A 32 13.55 -14.64 0.85
N PHE A 33 14.36 -14.32 1.87
CA PHE A 33 14.40 -12.97 2.43
C PHE A 33 15.02 -11.95 1.47
N GLY A 34 16.06 -12.33 0.72
CA GLY A 34 16.70 -11.45 -0.25
C GLY A 34 15.77 -11.13 -1.41
N ASN A 35 15.13 -12.14 -1.99
CA ASN A 35 14.21 -11.99 -3.10
C ASN A 35 12.92 -11.26 -2.70
N ALA A 36 12.36 -11.57 -1.51
CA ALA A 36 11.23 -10.83 -0.96
C ALA A 36 11.58 -9.36 -0.74
N PHE A 37 12.73 -9.07 -0.12
CA PHE A 37 13.19 -7.69 0.10
C PHE A 37 13.40 -6.92 -1.21
N ILE A 38 14.01 -7.54 -2.21
CA ILE A 38 14.19 -6.92 -3.52
C ILE A 38 12.84 -6.67 -4.19
N THR A 39 11.93 -7.64 -4.16
CA THR A 39 10.58 -7.52 -4.74
C THR A 39 9.82 -6.37 -4.10
N GLU A 40 9.86 -6.25 -2.78
CA GLU A 40 9.15 -5.20 -2.02
C GLU A 40 9.80 -3.82 -2.22
N VAL A 41 11.14 -3.73 -2.21
CA VAL A 41 11.86 -2.47 -2.53
C VAL A 41 11.60 -2.03 -3.97
N THR A 42 11.42 -2.96 -4.90
CA THR A 42 11.14 -2.69 -6.31
C THR A 42 9.65 -2.59 -6.64
N ALA A 43 8.75 -2.52 -5.66
CA ALA A 43 7.32 -2.33 -5.86
C ALA A 43 6.94 -0.83 -5.86
N PRO A 44 7.05 -0.11 -6.99
CA PRO A 44 6.82 1.35 -7.03
C PRO A 44 5.43 1.76 -6.56
N LEU A 45 4.43 0.89 -6.69
CA LEU A 45 3.07 1.17 -6.27
C LEU A 45 2.91 1.18 -4.75
N GLU A 46 3.64 0.33 -4.03
CA GLU A 46 3.68 0.32 -2.57
C GLU A 46 4.33 1.59 -2.04
N TRP A 47 5.40 2.06 -2.69
CA TRP A 47 6.01 3.35 -2.37
C TRP A 47 5.04 4.52 -2.60
N LEU A 48 4.26 4.50 -3.68
CA LEU A 48 3.23 5.51 -3.94
C LEU A 48 2.13 5.49 -2.87
N ALA A 49 1.67 4.30 -2.48
CA ALA A 49 0.68 4.13 -1.42
C ALA A 49 1.22 4.62 -0.06
N GLY A 50 2.44 4.19 0.31
CA GLY A 50 3.11 4.61 1.53
C GLY A 50 3.35 6.11 1.59
N LEU A 51 3.83 6.72 0.50
CA LEU A 51 3.98 8.17 0.40
C LEU A 51 2.64 8.88 0.58
N SER A 52 1.57 8.36 -0.02
CA SER A 52 0.23 8.95 0.14
C SER A 52 -0.24 8.95 1.60
N VAL A 53 0.03 7.86 2.34
CA VAL A 53 -0.26 7.77 3.78
C VAL A 53 0.55 8.79 4.59
N VAL A 54 1.86 8.90 4.32
CA VAL A 54 2.72 9.90 4.98
C VAL A 54 2.21 11.31 4.74
N MET A 55 1.75 11.61 3.51
CA MET A 55 1.23 12.93 3.16
C MET A 55 -0.07 13.25 3.90
N ILE A 56 -0.95 12.27 4.11
CA ILE A 56 -2.16 12.41 4.93
C ILE A 56 -1.78 12.62 6.40
N ALA A 57 -0.83 11.85 6.93
CA ALA A 57 -0.36 11.99 8.30
C ALA A 57 0.24 13.38 8.55
N LEU A 58 1.04 13.89 7.62
CA LEU A 58 1.56 15.26 7.67
C LEU A 58 0.45 16.32 7.60
N GLU A 59 -0.68 16.06 6.94
CA GLU A 59 -1.83 16.97 6.98
C GLU A 59 -2.48 17.01 8.36
N VAL A 60 -2.72 15.83 8.93
CA VAL A 60 -3.50 15.68 10.16
C VAL A 60 -2.69 16.12 11.37
N PHE A 61 -1.38 15.86 11.37
CA PHE A 61 -0.49 16.12 12.49
C PHE A 61 0.49 17.28 12.27
N GLY A 62 0.54 17.86 11.06
CA GLY A 62 1.48 18.92 10.70
C GLY A 62 1.38 20.15 11.61
N ASP A 63 0.16 20.57 11.96
CA ASP A 63 -0.08 21.70 12.87
C ASP A 63 0.44 21.45 14.30
N SER A 64 0.59 20.18 14.70
CA SER A 64 1.16 19.83 16.01
C SER A 64 2.69 19.79 16.01
N THR A 65 3.34 19.84 14.83
CA THR A 65 4.80 19.74 14.71
C THR A 65 5.42 21.13 14.70
N ASN A 66 5.66 21.68 15.90
CA ASN A 66 6.26 23.00 16.18
C ASN A 66 7.70 23.22 15.64
N GLY A 67 8.11 22.62 14.52
CA GLY A 67 9.47 22.71 14.01
C GLY A 67 9.75 22.07 12.64
N LEU A 68 8.76 21.49 11.96
CA LEU A 68 8.97 21.09 10.56
C LEU A 68 8.99 22.36 9.71
N SER A 69 10.09 22.58 8.97
CA SER A 69 10.27 23.81 8.21
C SER A 69 9.06 24.04 7.28
N GLU A 70 8.46 25.23 7.34
CA GLU A 70 7.33 25.63 6.49
C GLU A 70 7.64 25.42 4.99
N ARG A 71 8.93 25.47 4.61
CA ARG A 71 9.43 25.16 3.28
C ARG A 71 9.26 23.69 2.89
N PHE A 72 9.47 22.76 3.83
CA PHE A 72 9.26 21.33 3.61
C PHE A 72 7.77 21.01 3.47
N LEU A 73 6.95 21.55 4.37
CA LEU A 73 5.49 21.38 4.32
C LEU A 73 4.90 21.99 3.04
N SER A 74 5.33 23.19 2.64
CA SER A 74 4.84 23.84 1.40
C SER A 74 5.34 23.19 0.11
N SER A 75 6.49 22.50 0.14
CA SER A 75 6.96 21.70 -1.01
C SER A 75 6.23 20.36 -1.08
N ALA A 76 5.98 19.74 0.07
CA ALA A 76 5.19 18.52 0.18
C ALA A 76 3.78 18.76 -0.36
N THR A 77 3.09 19.84 0.05
CA THR A 77 1.73 20.13 -0.44
C THR A 77 1.63 20.26 -1.95
N LYS A 78 2.65 20.80 -2.63
CA LYS A 78 2.71 20.86 -4.10
C LYS A 78 2.79 19.49 -4.77
N LEU A 79 3.40 18.51 -4.11
CA LEU A 79 3.59 17.16 -4.64
C LEU A 79 2.38 16.24 -4.40
N ARG A 80 1.41 16.65 -3.57
CA ARG A 80 0.23 15.84 -3.24
C ARG A 80 -0.62 15.47 -4.44
N ARG A 81 -1.03 16.47 -5.20
CA ARG A 81 -1.92 16.29 -6.35
C ARG A 81 -1.35 15.35 -7.41
N PRO A 82 -0.08 15.49 -7.87
CA PRO A 82 0.49 14.51 -8.79
C PRO A 82 0.62 13.12 -8.16
N LEU A 83 0.93 13.00 -6.86
CA LEU A 83 0.98 11.71 -6.17
C LEU A 83 -0.38 11.00 -6.18
N TYR A 84 -1.48 11.69 -5.84
CA TYR A 84 -2.82 11.08 -5.82
C TYR A 84 -3.30 10.68 -7.22
N VAL A 85 -2.94 11.48 -8.24
CA VAL A 85 -3.21 11.15 -9.65
C VAL A 85 -2.42 9.91 -10.08
N LEU A 86 -1.13 9.82 -9.72
CA LEU A 86 -0.32 8.63 -9.98
C LEU A 86 -0.85 7.40 -9.25
N LEU A 87 -1.35 7.56 -8.02
CA LEU A 87 -1.96 6.49 -7.24
C LEU A 87 -3.22 5.94 -7.93
N ALA A 88 -4.13 6.85 -8.35
CA ALA A 88 -5.34 6.47 -9.07
C ALA A 88 -5.00 5.80 -10.42
N PHE A 89 -4.04 6.37 -11.16
CA PHE A 89 -3.58 5.81 -12.42
C PHE A 89 -2.93 4.44 -12.23
N GLY A 90 -2.09 4.27 -11.20
CA GLY A 90 -1.47 3.00 -10.84
C GLY A 90 -2.50 1.93 -10.50
N GLY A 91 -3.54 2.28 -9.74
CA GLY A 91 -4.67 1.39 -9.47
C GLY A 91 -5.47 1.00 -10.72
N ALA A 92 -5.68 1.92 -11.66
CA ALA A 92 -6.30 1.60 -12.94
C ALA A 92 -5.41 0.67 -13.79
N ALA A 93 -4.11 0.94 -13.82
CA ALA A 93 -3.14 0.15 -14.58
C ALA A 93 -3.02 -1.28 -14.05
N THR A 94 -3.08 -1.50 -12.73
CA THR A 94 -3.08 -2.85 -12.15
C THR A 94 -4.35 -3.62 -12.48
N ILE A 95 -5.53 -2.99 -12.44
CA ILE A 95 -6.78 -3.64 -12.88
C ILE A 95 -6.68 -4.06 -14.35
N VAL A 96 -6.20 -3.16 -15.22
CA VAL A 96 -6.02 -3.47 -16.65
C VAL A 96 -4.99 -4.58 -16.84
N GLY A 97 -3.88 -4.54 -16.11
CA GLY A 97 -2.85 -5.58 -16.12
C GLY A 97 -3.43 -6.95 -15.76
N ALA A 98 -4.16 -7.02 -14.66
CA ALA A 98 -4.82 -8.25 -14.18
C ALA A 98 -5.79 -8.84 -15.21
N LEU A 99 -6.55 -7.98 -15.90
CA LEU A 99 -7.51 -8.41 -16.93
C LEU A 99 -6.85 -8.88 -18.22
N LEU A 100 -5.66 -8.36 -18.55
CA LEU A 100 -4.93 -8.71 -19.77
C LEU A 100 -3.96 -9.88 -19.56
N ALA A 101 -3.48 -10.07 -18.34
CA ALA A 101 -2.58 -11.16 -17.98
C ALA A 101 -3.34 -12.48 -17.97
N THR A 102 -3.14 -13.29 -19.01
CA THR A 102 -3.68 -14.64 -19.10
C THR A 102 -2.56 -15.63 -19.47
N PRO A 103 -2.49 -16.81 -18.84
CA PRO A 103 -3.34 -17.29 -17.74
C PRO A 103 -2.84 -16.81 -16.36
N MET A 104 -3.77 -16.32 -15.53
CA MET A 104 -3.54 -15.95 -14.13
C MET A 104 -4.41 -16.84 -13.23
N ASP A 105 -3.88 -17.26 -12.09
CA ASP A 105 -4.65 -18.02 -11.11
C ASP A 105 -5.72 -17.14 -10.45
N LEU A 106 -6.86 -17.75 -10.07
CA LEU A 106 -7.99 -17.04 -9.44
C LEU A 106 -7.59 -16.23 -8.21
N MET A 107 -6.67 -16.77 -7.40
CA MET A 107 -6.19 -16.10 -6.17
C MET A 107 -5.40 -14.82 -6.50
N ASP A 108 -4.57 -14.86 -7.54
CA ASP A 108 -3.76 -13.72 -7.95
C ASP A 108 -4.65 -12.64 -8.60
N LEU A 109 -5.64 -13.06 -9.39
CA LEU A 109 -6.62 -12.15 -9.99
C LEU A 109 -7.43 -11.40 -8.92
N GLU A 110 -7.92 -12.10 -7.89
CA GLU A 110 -8.66 -11.46 -6.79
C GLU A 110 -7.78 -10.46 -6.03
N SER A 111 -6.53 -10.83 -5.75
CA SER A 111 -5.55 -9.96 -5.06
C SER A 111 -5.24 -8.69 -5.87
N GLU A 112 -4.97 -8.82 -7.16
CA GLU A 112 -4.65 -7.69 -8.03
C GLU A 112 -5.86 -6.76 -8.24
N LEU A 113 -7.07 -7.32 -8.39
CA LEU A 113 -8.30 -6.54 -8.50
C LEU A 113 -8.62 -5.79 -7.21
N LEU A 114 -8.45 -6.43 -6.05
CA LEU A 114 -8.66 -5.79 -4.76
C LEU A 114 -7.67 -4.65 -4.54
N THR A 115 -6.40 -4.88 -4.85
CA THR A 115 -5.33 -3.88 -4.72
C THR A 115 -5.56 -2.72 -5.68
N GLY A 116 -5.83 -3.00 -6.96
CA GLY A 116 -6.07 -1.98 -7.97
C GLY A 116 -7.33 -1.15 -7.70
N SER A 117 -8.43 -1.78 -7.27
CA SER A 117 -9.67 -1.07 -6.91
C SER A 117 -9.47 -0.18 -5.68
N SER A 118 -8.77 -0.66 -4.65
CA SER A 118 -8.47 0.12 -3.44
C SER A 118 -7.64 1.37 -3.76
N LEU A 119 -6.60 1.24 -4.58
CA LEU A 119 -5.74 2.35 -4.98
C LEU A 119 -6.45 3.34 -5.89
N LEU A 120 -7.28 2.85 -6.82
CA LEU A 120 -8.08 3.69 -7.70
C LEU A 120 -9.07 4.54 -6.91
N VAL A 121 -9.87 3.90 -6.06
CA VAL A 121 -10.87 4.59 -5.23
C VAL A 121 -10.20 5.53 -4.24
N GLY A 122 -9.14 5.07 -3.56
CA GLY A 122 -8.36 5.89 -2.63
C GLY A 122 -7.76 7.13 -3.30
N GLY A 123 -7.15 6.96 -4.47
CA GLY A 123 -6.59 8.07 -5.26
C GLY A 123 -7.66 9.08 -5.68
N ILE A 124 -8.82 8.63 -6.16
CA ILE A 124 -9.94 9.50 -6.53
C ILE A 124 -10.47 10.29 -5.33
N LEU A 125 -10.66 9.62 -4.19
CA LEU A 125 -11.15 10.27 -2.96
C LEU A 125 -10.17 11.34 -2.46
N LEU A 126 -8.87 11.07 -2.52
CA LEU A 126 -7.84 12.03 -2.14
C LEU A 126 -7.78 13.24 -3.08
N ILE A 127 -7.92 13.02 -4.39
CA ILE A 127 -8.04 14.11 -5.37
C ILE A 127 -9.28 14.97 -5.07
N HIS A 128 -10.42 14.33 -4.82
CA HIS A 128 -11.66 15.04 -4.54
C HIS A 128 -11.55 15.88 -3.26
N ARG A 129 -10.99 15.31 -2.19
CA ARG A 129 -10.68 16.03 -0.94
C ARG A 129 -9.77 17.23 -1.19
N ASP A 130 -8.68 17.05 -1.94
CA ASP A 130 -7.71 18.11 -2.22
C ASP A 130 -8.37 19.30 -2.95
N VAL A 131 -9.23 19.02 -3.93
CA VAL A 131 -10.00 20.05 -4.66
C VAL A 131 -11.00 20.78 -3.74
N VAL A 132 -11.71 20.05 -2.87
CA VAL A 132 -12.69 20.64 -1.94
C VAL A 132 -12.01 21.50 -0.88
N SER A 133 -10.81 21.10 -0.43
CA SER A 133 -10.04 21.82 0.58
C SER A 133 -9.29 23.04 0.06
N ASP A 134 -9.31 23.34 -1.25
CA ASP A 134 -8.57 24.46 -1.84
C ASP A 134 -9.28 25.81 -1.58
N PRO A 135 -8.72 26.69 -0.72
CA PRO A 135 -9.34 27.96 -0.33
C PRO A 135 -9.34 29.01 -1.46
N SER A 136 -8.63 28.76 -2.57
CA SER A 136 -8.64 29.67 -3.74
C SER A 136 -9.98 29.63 -4.50
N ILE A 137 -10.67 28.49 -4.50
CA ILE A 137 -11.98 28.32 -5.16
C ILE A 137 -13.06 29.10 -4.41
N ASP A 138 -13.01 29.15 -3.07
CA ASP A 138 -14.03 29.82 -2.26
C ASP A 138 -14.02 31.35 -2.43
N ARG A 139 -12.83 31.94 -2.65
CA ARG A 139 -12.68 33.38 -2.92
C ARG A 139 -13.29 33.82 -4.25
N THR A 140 -13.33 32.95 -5.26
CA THR A 140 -13.93 33.30 -6.57
C THR A 140 -15.45 33.38 -6.54
N LYS A 141 -16.11 32.64 -5.65
CA LYS A 141 -17.56 32.74 -5.44
C LYS A 141 -17.95 33.99 -4.65
N ALA A 142 -17.11 34.43 -3.71
CA ALA A 142 -17.35 35.64 -2.93
C ALA A 142 -17.12 36.94 -3.72
N GLY A 143 -16.22 36.94 -4.71
CA GLY A 143 -15.89 38.12 -5.53
C GLY A 143 -16.88 38.44 -6.66
N ASN A 144 -17.86 37.56 -6.95
CA ASN A 144 -18.81 37.75 -8.05
C ASN A 144 -20.19 38.27 -7.58
N GLN A 145 -20.26 38.87 -6.40
CA GLN A 145 -21.46 39.50 -5.82
C GLN A 145 -21.27 41.01 -5.56
N GLY A 146 -20.27 41.65 -6.18
CA GLY A 146 -19.96 43.08 -6.04
C GLY A 146 -20.08 43.83 -7.36
#